data_AF-A0A443SU73-F1
#
_entry.id   AF-A0A443SU73-F1
#
_cell.length_a   1.000
_cell.length_b   1.000
_cell.length_c   1.000
_cell.angle_alpha   90.00
_cell.angle_beta   90.00
_cell.angle_gamma   90.00
#
_symmetry.space_group_name_H-M   'P 1'
#
loop_
_entity.id
_entity.type
_entity.pdbx_description
1 polymer ?
#
loop_
_entity_poly.entity_id
_entity_poly.type
_entity_poly.pdbx_seq_one_letter_code
_entity_poly.pdbx_strand_id
1 'polypeptide(L)'
;EECVFNFNSETAKSGNFTTPNWPYNYANNLRCTYNFQGNEFESTNITFIEFKLEPPFPKGCLTDYIDVSTITVYNVKMLIGRYCGSVVPLPVLSMHPKTEIIFKSNHVINSTGFLGVYHFIDESKIGPPKVIGRKSTTKCGGMETGSGGVIMTPNFPNSFNKQEDCVWLIRVQQDEHIYLRVIELQLFGSIANCKEAHLAIYDGYENFDHYPKEPKRLCGDLKYYKSLDDKVELSPRNRMLIRFRSEITAPQWDEQVAAQKVVGFKLVWTAVKFKLKGECSDFLCQSSEFCLNPKTGSNCQQTYFFCIDRSLLCNGVPNCSEQDTTDEDK
;
A
#
# COMPACT_ATOMS: atom_id res chain seq x y z
N GLU A 1 1.24 31.29 -21.10
CA GLU A 1 1.26 30.27 -22.17
C GLU A 1 1.01 28.89 -21.57
N GLU A 2 0.39 28.00 -22.33
CA GLU A 2 0.14 26.62 -21.92
C GLU A 2 1.04 25.66 -22.70
N CYS A 3 1.50 24.62 -22.01
CA CYS A 3 2.42 23.62 -22.53
C CYS A 3 1.95 22.25 -22.04
N VAL A 4 1.97 21.25 -22.93
CA VAL A 4 1.58 19.88 -22.56
C VAL A 4 2.62 18.91 -23.08
N PHE A 5 3.16 18.10 -22.17
CA PHE A 5 4.12 17.05 -22.46
C PHE A 5 3.53 15.71 -22.06
N ASN A 6 3.55 14.73 -22.97
CA ASN A 6 3.00 13.41 -22.73
C ASN A 6 4.12 12.37 -22.86
N PHE A 7 4.23 11.51 -21.85
CA PHE A 7 5.20 10.43 -21.78
C PHE A 7 4.43 9.12 -21.64
N ASN A 8 4.55 8.22 -22.62
CA ASN A 8 3.85 6.94 -22.63
C ASN A 8 4.85 5.78 -22.54
N SER A 9 4.61 4.88 -21.59
CA SER A 9 5.43 3.68 -21.37
C SER A 9 5.52 2.72 -22.55
N GLU A 10 4.56 2.76 -23.48
CA GLU A 10 4.58 1.99 -24.73
C GLU A 10 5.66 2.52 -25.69
N THR A 11 5.96 3.82 -25.60
CA THR A 11 6.97 4.47 -26.45
C THR A 11 8.36 4.43 -25.82
N ALA A 12 8.46 4.70 -24.51
CA ALA A 12 9.71 4.69 -23.77
C ALA A 12 9.45 4.37 -22.29
N LYS A 13 10.22 3.41 -21.74
CA LYS A 13 10.14 3.05 -20.31
C LYS A 13 10.84 4.04 -19.39
N SER A 14 11.63 4.96 -19.95
CA SER A 14 12.30 6.01 -19.18
C SER A 14 12.73 7.15 -20.07
N GLY A 15 12.94 8.32 -19.47
CA GLY A 15 13.45 9.48 -20.18
C GLY A 15 13.66 10.66 -19.24
N ASN A 16 14.08 11.79 -19.81
CA ASN A 16 14.19 13.05 -19.09
C ASN A 16 12.99 13.95 -19.39
N PHE A 17 12.75 14.91 -18.50
CA PHE A 17 11.79 15.98 -18.68
C PHE A 17 12.32 17.24 -18.02
N THR A 18 12.02 18.38 -18.61
CA THR A 18 12.58 19.68 -18.20
C THR A 18 11.50 20.75 -18.24
N THR A 19 11.71 21.82 -17.48
CA THR A 19 10.98 23.08 -17.72
C THR A 19 11.28 23.61 -19.12
N PRO A 20 10.33 24.34 -19.76
CA PRO A 20 10.61 25.02 -21.01
C PRO A 20 11.85 25.91 -20.91
N ASN A 21 12.68 25.91 -21.95
CA ASN A 21 13.93 26.66 -22.07
C ASN A 21 15.09 26.20 -21.17
N TRP A 22 14.94 25.14 -20.36
CA TRP A 22 16.08 24.59 -19.61
C TRP A 22 17.26 24.29 -20.56
N PRO A 23 18.51 24.68 -20.24
CA PRO A 23 19.01 25.13 -18.93
C PRO A 23 18.88 26.64 -18.65
N TYR A 24 18.27 27.42 -19.54
CA TYR A 24 17.98 28.83 -19.31
C TYR A 24 16.73 29.02 -18.44
N ASN A 25 16.49 30.27 -18.03
CA ASN A 25 15.34 30.56 -17.19
C ASN A 25 14.01 30.31 -17.92
N TYR A 26 13.05 29.72 -17.21
CA TYR A 26 11.69 29.55 -17.72
C TYR A 26 11.00 30.91 -17.92
N ALA A 27 9.99 30.95 -18.80
CA ALA A 27 9.20 32.16 -19.00
C ALA A 27 8.20 32.41 -17.85
N ASN A 28 7.80 33.66 -17.69
CA ASN A 28 6.76 34.06 -16.75
C ASN A 28 5.38 33.64 -17.27
N ASN A 29 4.41 33.44 -16.37
CA ASN A 29 3.03 33.08 -16.67
C ASN A 29 2.89 31.77 -17.49
N LEU A 30 3.73 30.79 -17.18
CA LEU A 30 3.62 29.44 -17.74
C LEU A 30 2.68 28.58 -16.93
N ARG A 31 1.94 27.73 -17.64
CA ARG A 31 1.26 26.58 -17.07
C ARG A 31 1.58 25.36 -17.92
N CYS A 32 2.54 24.55 -17.47
CA CYS A 32 2.89 23.31 -18.15
C CYS A 32 2.32 22.10 -17.42
N THR A 33 1.78 21.16 -18.19
CA THR A 33 1.34 19.86 -17.69
C THR A 33 2.22 18.76 -18.28
N TYR A 34 2.74 17.89 -17.42
CA TYR A 34 3.53 16.71 -17.79
C TYR A 34 2.73 15.48 -17.39
N ASN A 35 2.26 14.72 -18.37
CA ASN A 35 1.46 13.51 -18.16
C ASN A 35 2.35 12.28 -18.37
N PHE A 36 2.50 11.46 -17.34
CA PHE A 36 3.20 10.19 -17.39
C PHE A 36 2.15 9.07 -17.38
N GLN A 37 2.10 8.30 -18.46
CA GLN A 37 1.13 7.24 -18.69
C GLN A 37 1.85 5.89 -18.79
N GLY A 38 1.83 5.15 -17.69
CA GLY A 38 2.21 3.75 -17.60
C GLY A 38 1.09 2.80 -18.00
N ASN A 39 1.46 1.54 -18.22
CA ASN A 39 0.49 0.45 -18.31
C ASN A 39 -0.14 0.16 -16.94
N GLU A 40 -1.26 -0.58 -16.91
CA GLU A 40 -2.07 -0.84 -15.71
C GLU A 40 -1.28 -1.36 -14.49
N PHE A 41 -0.23 -2.16 -14.73
CA PHE A 41 0.62 -2.78 -13.69
C PHE A 41 2.02 -2.18 -13.63
N GLU A 42 2.15 -0.93 -14.07
CA GLU A 42 3.36 -0.15 -13.89
C GLU A 42 3.14 0.95 -12.87
N SER A 43 4.22 1.32 -12.20
CA SER A 43 4.30 2.52 -11.38
C SER A 43 5.27 3.50 -12.01
N THR A 44 4.98 4.79 -11.86
CA THR A 44 5.86 5.85 -12.34
C THR A 44 6.80 6.26 -11.22
N ASN A 45 8.10 6.18 -11.45
CA ASN A 45 9.13 6.74 -10.57
C ASN A 45 9.64 8.06 -11.16
N ILE A 46 9.49 9.15 -10.42
CA ILE A 46 9.96 10.49 -10.80
C ILE A 46 11.09 10.91 -9.87
N THR A 47 12.24 11.27 -10.45
CA THR A 47 13.39 11.79 -9.72
C THR A 47 13.79 13.14 -10.31
N PHE A 48 13.87 14.17 -9.47
CA PHE A 48 14.44 15.45 -9.86
C PHE A 48 15.96 15.42 -9.67
N ILE A 49 16.70 15.87 -10.68
CA ILE A 49 18.17 15.98 -10.65
C ILE A 49 18.54 17.41 -10.30
N GLU A 50 17.93 18.38 -10.99
CA GLU A 50 18.08 19.80 -10.70
C GLU A 50 16.71 20.41 -10.42
N PHE A 51 16.66 21.32 -9.45
CA PHE A 51 15.42 21.97 -9.06
C PHE A 51 15.71 23.37 -8.52
N LYS A 52 15.22 24.39 -9.21
CA LYS A 52 15.31 25.80 -8.81
C LYS A 52 14.14 26.60 -9.37
N LEU A 53 13.13 26.77 -8.52
CA LEU A 53 12.00 27.67 -8.73
C LEU A 53 12.12 28.89 -7.81
N GLU A 54 11.18 29.83 -7.95
CA GLU A 54 11.06 30.93 -7.00
C GLU A 54 10.99 30.41 -5.54
N PRO A 55 11.73 31.02 -4.60
CA PRO A 55 11.70 30.61 -3.19
C PRO A 55 10.29 30.67 -2.57
N PRO A 56 10.00 29.81 -1.58
CA PRO A 56 8.73 29.82 -0.88
C PRO A 56 8.51 31.13 -0.12
N PHE A 57 7.24 31.54 0.00
CA PHE A 57 6.81 32.53 0.99
C PHE A 57 6.71 31.88 2.38
N PRO A 58 6.59 32.67 3.47
CA PRO A 58 6.38 32.11 4.81
C PRO A 58 5.17 31.18 4.95
N LYS A 59 4.18 31.29 4.05
CA LYS A 59 2.98 30.44 3.99
C LYS A 59 3.09 29.28 2.98
N GLY A 60 4.28 29.01 2.45
CA GLY A 60 4.56 27.92 1.51
C GLY A 60 4.74 28.37 0.06
N CYS A 61 4.65 27.39 -0.84
CA CYS A 61 4.83 27.57 -2.29
C CYS A 61 3.58 28.15 -2.94
N LEU A 62 3.46 29.48 -2.95
CA LEU A 62 2.31 30.22 -3.48
C LEU A 62 2.58 30.92 -4.81
N THR A 63 3.84 31.00 -5.24
CA THR A 63 4.26 31.64 -6.49
C THR A 63 4.58 30.60 -7.55
N ASP A 64 5.84 30.29 -7.76
CA ASP A 64 6.27 29.31 -8.74
C ASP A 64 6.34 27.95 -8.06
N TYR A 65 5.64 26.97 -8.62
CA TYR A 65 5.57 25.65 -8.01
C TYR A 65 5.36 24.55 -9.03
N ILE A 66 5.71 23.34 -8.61
CA ILE A 66 5.17 22.12 -9.19
C ILE A 66 4.17 21.47 -8.23
N ASP A 67 3.05 21.03 -8.77
CA ASP A 67 2.16 20.06 -8.12
C ASP A 67 2.44 18.70 -8.72
N VAL A 68 2.82 17.72 -7.88
CA VAL A 68 2.98 16.33 -8.31
C VAL A 68 1.78 15.54 -7.83
N SER A 69 1.04 14.95 -8.75
CA SER A 69 -0.16 14.15 -8.47
C SER A 69 0.00 12.75 -9.03
N THR A 70 -0.55 11.76 -8.32
CA THR A 70 -0.72 10.40 -8.83
C THR A 70 -2.19 10.17 -9.19
N ILE A 71 -2.44 9.31 -10.16
CA ILE A 71 -3.79 8.97 -10.61
C ILE A 71 -3.93 7.44 -10.60
N THR A 72 -4.90 6.94 -9.83
CA THR A 72 -5.13 5.50 -9.67
C THR A 72 -5.65 4.86 -10.96
N VAL A 73 -5.67 3.51 -11.01
CA VAL A 73 -6.33 2.75 -12.10
C VAL A 73 -7.81 3.11 -12.24
N TYR A 74 -8.46 3.54 -11.16
CA TYR A 74 -9.85 4.00 -11.13
C TYR A 74 -10.01 5.49 -11.50
N ASN A 75 -8.96 6.14 -12.01
CA ASN A 75 -8.89 7.56 -12.36
C ASN A 75 -9.16 8.52 -11.19
N VAL A 76 -8.83 8.11 -9.96
CA VAL A 76 -8.87 8.99 -8.79
C VAL A 76 -7.53 9.73 -8.70
N LYS A 77 -7.57 11.06 -8.73
CA LYS A 77 -6.38 11.92 -8.65
C LYS A 77 -6.08 12.30 -7.21
N MET A 78 -4.83 12.14 -6.80
CA MET A 78 -4.34 12.45 -5.44
C MET A 78 -3.08 13.31 -5.53
N LEU A 79 -3.07 14.44 -4.83
CA LEU A 79 -1.89 15.31 -4.74
C LEU A 79 -0.88 14.70 -3.78
N ILE A 80 0.34 14.45 -4.25
CA ILE A 80 1.45 13.94 -3.43
C ILE A 80 2.09 15.11 -2.69
N GLY A 81 2.33 16.21 -3.40
CA GLY A 81 2.95 17.39 -2.82
C GLY A 81 3.08 18.55 -3.78
N ARG A 82 3.29 19.73 -3.19
CA ARG A 82 3.64 20.97 -3.88
C ARG A 82 5.05 21.39 -3.51
N TYR A 83 5.88 21.68 -4.50
CA TYR A 83 7.30 21.99 -4.30
C TYR A 83 7.73 23.27 -5.03
N CYS A 84 8.66 24.02 -4.42
CA CYS A 84 9.24 25.26 -4.95
C CYS A 84 10.61 25.55 -4.28
N GLY A 85 11.25 26.66 -4.65
CA GLY A 85 12.59 27.00 -4.19
C GLY A 85 13.68 26.12 -4.80
N SER A 86 14.77 25.93 -4.06
CA SER A 86 15.99 25.24 -4.53
C SER A 86 16.26 23.90 -3.83
N VAL A 87 15.33 23.42 -3.01
CA VAL A 87 15.44 22.10 -2.38
C VAL A 87 14.90 21.07 -3.35
N VAL A 88 15.75 20.12 -3.76
CA VAL A 88 15.36 19.04 -4.67
C VAL A 88 14.33 18.13 -3.96
N PRO A 89 13.13 17.93 -4.53
CA PRO A 89 12.15 17.02 -3.95
C PRO A 89 12.67 15.58 -3.86
N LEU A 90 12.19 14.82 -2.87
CA LEU A 90 12.50 13.40 -2.76
C LEU A 90 11.94 12.63 -3.98
N PRO A 91 12.58 11.53 -4.40
CA PRO A 91 12.05 10.68 -5.46
C PRO A 91 10.62 10.22 -5.15
N VAL A 92 9.76 10.26 -6.16
CA VAL A 92 8.36 9.91 -6.04
C VAL A 92 8.11 8.61 -6.79
N LEU A 93 7.92 7.52 -6.05
CA LEU A 93 7.32 6.31 -6.59
C LEU A 93 5.80 6.42 -6.47
N SER A 94 5.11 6.62 -7.59
CA SER A 94 3.67 6.93 -7.59
C SER A 94 2.78 5.77 -7.12
N MET A 95 3.32 4.55 -7.16
CA MET A 95 2.61 3.29 -6.93
C MET A 95 1.39 3.10 -7.85
N HIS A 96 1.25 3.91 -8.90
CA HIS A 96 0.09 3.92 -9.78
C HIS A 96 0.52 4.15 -11.23
N PRO A 97 -0.29 3.73 -12.21
CA PRO A 97 0.07 3.79 -13.62
C PRO A 97 0.23 5.21 -14.14
N LYS A 98 -0.41 6.20 -13.51
CA LYS A 98 -0.47 7.56 -14.02
C LYS A 98 0.09 8.56 -13.00
N THR A 99 0.91 9.49 -13.49
CA THR A 99 1.40 10.62 -12.71
C THR A 99 1.23 11.89 -13.54
N GLU A 100 0.84 12.98 -12.89
CA GLU A 100 0.71 14.29 -13.50
C GLU A 100 1.54 15.30 -12.71
N ILE A 101 2.34 16.09 -13.42
CA ILE A 101 3.03 17.23 -12.84
C ILE A 101 2.48 18.50 -13.48
N ILE A 102 2.03 19.45 -12.67
CA ILE A 102 1.66 20.80 -13.11
C ILE A 102 2.72 21.77 -12.64
N PHE A 103 3.45 22.38 -13.57
CA PHE A 103 4.32 23.51 -13.30
C PHE A 103 3.57 24.82 -13.56
N LYS A 104 3.61 25.75 -12.60
CA LYS A 104 3.12 27.12 -12.78
C LYS A 104 4.19 28.13 -12.42
N SER A 105 4.33 29.17 -13.24
CA SER A 105 5.11 30.37 -12.93
C SER A 105 4.23 31.62 -12.87
N ASN A 106 4.62 32.59 -12.06
CA ASN A 106 3.98 33.90 -11.93
C ASN A 106 4.52 34.90 -12.96
N HIS A 107 4.20 36.19 -12.81
CA HIS A 107 4.57 37.25 -13.76
C HIS A 107 5.91 37.97 -13.44
N VAL A 108 6.61 37.59 -12.36
CA VAL A 108 7.66 38.42 -11.76
C VAL A 108 9.04 37.78 -11.88
N ILE A 109 9.30 36.71 -11.12
CA ILE A 109 10.65 36.13 -10.95
C ILE A 109 10.70 34.81 -11.70
N ASN A 110 11.78 34.58 -12.44
CA ASN A 110 12.07 33.28 -13.03
C ASN A 110 13.40 32.72 -12.53
N SER A 111 13.59 31.43 -12.78
CA SER A 111 14.80 30.68 -12.45
C SER A 111 15.04 29.61 -13.51
N THR A 112 16.11 28.82 -13.36
CA THR A 112 16.50 27.79 -14.33
C THR A 112 15.49 26.63 -14.41
N GLY A 113 14.59 26.50 -13.44
CA GLY A 113 13.53 25.50 -13.48
C GLY A 113 13.97 24.14 -12.96
N PHE A 114 13.61 23.08 -13.65
CA PHE A 114 13.96 21.71 -13.23
C PHE A 114 14.39 20.82 -14.39
N LEU A 115 15.24 19.86 -14.05
CA LEU A 115 15.55 18.68 -14.84
C LEU A 115 15.20 17.46 -14.01
N GLY A 116 14.34 16.60 -14.54
CA GLY A 116 13.97 15.34 -13.93
C GLY A 116 14.14 14.17 -14.89
N VAL A 117 14.13 12.97 -14.30
CA VAL A 117 14.13 11.69 -15.00
C VAL A 117 12.94 10.89 -14.50
N TYR A 118 12.27 10.22 -15.43
CA TYR A 118 11.17 9.31 -15.13
C TYR A 118 11.53 7.88 -15.54
N HIS A 119 10.97 6.92 -14.80
CA HIS A 119 10.99 5.50 -15.14
C HIS A 119 9.60 4.90 -14.92
N PHE A 120 9.09 4.17 -15.90
CA PHE A 120 7.97 3.25 -15.72
C PHE A 120 8.53 1.92 -15.23
N ILE A 121 8.11 1.52 -14.04
CA ILE A 121 8.60 0.34 -13.34
C ILE A 121 7.47 -0.65 -13.25
N ASP A 122 7.69 -1.86 -13.78
CA ASP A 122 6.79 -3.00 -13.57
C ASP A 122 6.62 -3.23 -12.07
N GLU A 123 5.37 -3.23 -11.60
CA GLU A 123 5.04 -3.39 -10.19
C GLU A 123 5.63 -4.66 -9.59
N SER A 124 5.81 -5.74 -10.37
CA SER A 124 6.44 -7.00 -9.92
C SER A 124 7.86 -6.82 -9.38
N LYS A 125 8.55 -5.75 -9.80
CA LYS A 125 9.92 -5.42 -9.38
C LYS A 125 9.98 -4.56 -8.12
N ILE A 126 8.84 -4.04 -7.65
CA ILE A 126 8.78 -3.19 -6.47
C ILE A 126 8.81 -4.09 -5.23
N GLY A 127 9.87 -4.02 -4.44
CA GLY A 127 9.98 -4.75 -3.18
C GLY A 127 9.22 -4.09 -2.02
N PRO A 128 9.24 -4.70 -0.82
CA PRO A 128 8.75 -4.05 0.38
C PRO A 128 9.52 -2.74 0.65
N PRO A 129 8.86 -1.72 1.22
CA PRO A 129 9.52 -0.48 1.58
C PRO A 129 10.64 -0.74 2.58
N LYS A 130 11.78 -0.07 2.38
CA LYS A 130 12.93 -0.22 3.27
C LYS A 130 12.66 0.55 4.57
N VAL A 131 12.75 -0.14 5.70
CA VAL A 131 12.71 0.51 7.02
C VAL A 131 14.05 1.23 7.24
N ILE A 132 14.04 2.56 7.19
CA ILE A 132 15.24 3.37 7.42
C ILE A 132 15.33 3.72 8.92
N GLY A 133 16.53 3.60 9.50
CA GLY A 133 16.82 4.12 10.84
C GLY A 133 16.44 3.23 12.03
N ARG A 134 15.91 2.02 11.81
CA ARG A 134 15.69 1.03 12.86
C ARG A 134 16.24 -0.34 12.43
N LYS A 135 17.07 -0.93 13.29
CA LYS A 135 17.52 -2.30 13.14
C LYS A 135 16.65 -3.17 14.04
N SER A 136 15.73 -3.93 13.43
CA SER A 136 15.03 -5.01 14.13
C SER A 136 16.07 -5.96 14.73
N THR A 137 15.83 -6.43 15.95
CA THR A 137 16.73 -7.39 16.60
C THR A 137 16.64 -8.77 15.94
N THR A 138 15.49 -9.08 15.34
CA THR A 138 15.25 -10.32 14.58
C THR A 138 15.16 -10.04 13.08
N LYS A 139 15.67 -10.93 12.23
CA LYS A 139 15.36 -10.88 10.79
C LYS A 139 13.91 -11.30 10.57
N CYS A 140 13.05 -10.35 10.22
CA CYS A 140 11.63 -10.58 9.96
C CYS A 140 11.15 -9.68 8.80
N GLY A 141 9.96 -9.97 8.28
CA GLY A 141 9.47 -9.30 7.07
C GLY A 141 9.99 -9.94 5.79
N GLY A 142 9.61 -9.36 4.66
CA GLY A 142 9.99 -9.85 3.34
C GLY A 142 8.90 -9.64 2.29
N MET A 143 9.02 -10.40 1.21
CA MET A 143 8.01 -10.46 0.17
C MET A 143 7.30 -11.81 0.28
N GLU A 144 5.98 -11.78 0.32
CA GLU A 144 5.12 -12.96 0.35
C GLU A 144 4.41 -13.07 -1.00
N THR A 145 4.52 -14.23 -1.64
CA THR A 145 3.94 -14.49 -2.98
C THR A 145 3.36 -15.88 -3.04
N GLY A 146 2.39 -16.10 -3.93
CA GLY A 146 1.73 -17.39 -4.11
C GLY A 146 0.22 -17.26 -3.90
N SER A 147 -0.45 -18.40 -3.73
CA SER A 147 -1.91 -18.44 -3.63
C SER A 147 -2.44 -18.23 -2.21
N GLY A 148 -1.59 -18.38 -1.18
CA GLY A 148 -1.95 -18.12 0.22
C GLY A 148 -0.77 -18.34 1.15
N GLY A 149 -0.91 -17.93 2.41
CA GLY A 149 0.13 -18.09 3.41
C GLY A 149 -0.25 -17.64 4.82
N VAL A 150 0.64 -17.92 5.77
CA VAL A 150 0.49 -17.58 7.19
C VAL A 150 1.62 -16.65 7.61
N ILE A 151 1.28 -15.50 8.19
CA ILE A 151 2.26 -14.56 8.75
C ILE A 151 2.08 -14.53 10.27
N MET A 152 3.19 -14.66 10.98
CA MET A 152 3.22 -14.68 12.44
C MET A 152 4.24 -13.68 12.96
N THR A 153 4.08 -13.26 14.21
CA THR A 153 5.14 -12.52 14.91
C THR A 153 6.45 -13.30 14.93
N PRO A 154 7.60 -12.61 14.95
CA PRO A 154 8.88 -13.26 15.22
C PRO A 154 8.81 -14.07 16.52
N ASN A 155 9.39 -15.27 16.52
CA ASN A 155 9.43 -16.24 17.63
C ASN A 155 8.11 -16.92 18.01
N PHE A 156 7.02 -16.68 17.28
CA PHE A 156 5.73 -17.30 17.55
C PHE A 156 5.85 -18.84 17.68
N PRO A 157 5.19 -19.49 18.67
CA PRO A 157 4.21 -18.95 19.62
C PRO A 157 4.83 -18.27 20.86
N ASN A 158 6.16 -18.18 20.94
CA ASN A 158 6.85 -17.50 22.04
C ASN A 158 6.79 -15.97 21.88
N SER A 159 7.12 -15.27 22.96
CA SER A 159 7.10 -13.81 23.02
C SER A 159 8.05 -13.16 22.00
N PHE A 160 7.56 -12.09 21.37
CA PHE A 160 8.37 -11.25 20.48
C PHE A 160 9.37 -10.39 21.27
N ASN A 161 10.48 -10.02 20.61
CA ASN A 161 11.53 -9.21 21.22
C ASN A 161 11.18 -7.71 21.25
N LYS A 162 12.01 -6.94 21.96
CA LYS A 162 11.95 -5.48 21.94
C LYS A 162 12.42 -4.95 20.57
N GLN A 163 11.88 -3.79 20.19
CA GLN A 163 12.33 -3.00 19.04
C GLN A 163 12.22 -3.75 17.71
N GLU A 164 11.11 -4.47 17.51
CA GLU A 164 10.83 -5.11 16.23
C GLU A 164 10.15 -4.12 15.28
N ASP A 165 10.54 -4.17 14.01
CA ASP A 165 9.95 -3.39 12.93
C ASP A 165 9.95 -4.25 11.65
N CYS A 166 9.01 -5.18 11.60
CA CYS A 166 8.89 -6.16 10.53
C CYS A 166 7.93 -5.64 9.46
N VAL A 167 8.31 -5.75 8.18
CA VAL A 167 7.49 -5.32 7.05
C VAL A 167 7.37 -6.45 6.05
N TRP A 168 6.14 -6.89 5.78
CA TRP A 168 5.81 -7.86 4.75
C TRP A 168 5.05 -7.18 3.62
N LEU A 169 5.45 -7.44 2.38
CA LEU A 169 4.70 -7.09 1.19
C LEU A 169 4.12 -8.36 0.58
N ILE A 170 2.80 -8.52 0.65
CA ILE A 170 2.11 -9.59 -0.05
C ILE A 170 1.84 -9.14 -1.48
N ARG A 171 2.16 -10.00 -2.45
CA ARG A 171 1.87 -9.81 -3.87
C ARG A 171 1.31 -11.09 -4.48
N VAL A 172 0.15 -10.96 -5.11
CA VAL A 172 -0.56 -12.03 -5.82
C VAL A 172 -0.63 -11.71 -7.32
N GLN A 173 -1.26 -12.57 -8.13
CA GLN A 173 -1.39 -12.32 -9.57
C GLN A 173 -2.21 -11.05 -9.83
N GLN A 174 -2.00 -10.45 -11.01
CA GLN A 174 -2.53 -9.14 -11.36
C GLN A 174 -4.08 -9.06 -11.34
N ASP A 175 -4.77 -10.17 -11.59
CA ASP A 175 -6.24 -10.30 -11.58
C ASP A 175 -6.80 -10.78 -10.22
N GLU A 176 -5.94 -10.95 -9.22
CA GLU A 176 -6.29 -11.44 -7.88
C GLU A 176 -6.30 -10.32 -6.85
N HIS A 177 -7.01 -10.57 -5.76
CA HIS A 177 -7.01 -9.72 -4.58
C HIS A 177 -6.50 -10.53 -3.39
N ILE A 178 -6.11 -9.85 -2.32
CA ILE A 178 -5.60 -10.45 -1.09
C ILE A 178 -6.69 -10.30 -0.05
N TYR A 179 -7.23 -11.45 0.38
CA TYR A 179 -8.11 -11.51 1.54
C TYR A 179 -7.30 -11.92 2.76
N LEU A 180 -7.21 -11.05 3.74
CA LEU A 180 -6.44 -11.23 4.97
C LEU A 180 -7.38 -11.44 6.16
N ARG A 181 -7.02 -12.37 7.04
CA ARG A 181 -7.73 -12.66 8.29
C ARG A 181 -6.76 -12.72 9.46
N VAL A 182 -7.05 -11.99 10.52
CA VAL A 182 -6.34 -12.12 11.79
C VAL A 182 -6.97 -13.23 12.61
N ILE A 183 -6.22 -14.32 12.81
CA ILE A 183 -6.69 -15.52 13.50
C ILE A 183 -6.36 -15.47 14.98
N GLU A 184 -5.18 -14.93 15.32
CA GLU A 184 -4.75 -14.73 16.70
C GLU A 184 -4.12 -13.34 16.83
N LEU A 185 -4.44 -12.64 17.91
CA LEU A 185 -3.86 -11.34 18.23
C LEU A 185 -3.82 -11.18 19.75
N GLN A 186 -2.62 -10.95 20.25
CA GLN A 186 -2.36 -10.59 21.63
C GLN A 186 -1.07 -9.77 21.70
N LEU A 187 -1.22 -8.47 21.47
CA LEU A 187 -0.14 -7.50 21.60
C LEU A 187 -0.32 -6.68 22.87
N PHE A 188 0.75 -6.04 23.33
CA PHE A 188 0.69 -5.13 24.47
C PHE A 188 -0.12 -3.87 24.12
N GLY A 189 -0.83 -3.35 25.12
CA GLY A 189 -1.68 -2.16 24.97
C GLY A 189 -3.16 -2.51 24.97
N SER A 190 -3.97 -1.55 24.54
CA SER A 190 -5.42 -1.68 24.39
C SER A 190 -5.87 -1.02 23.09
N ILE A 191 -7.10 -1.27 22.64
CA ILE A 191 -7.65 -0.59 21.46
C ILE A 191 -7.54 0.94 21.58
N ALA A 192 -7.59 1.48 22.79
CA ALA A 192 -7.45 2.92 23.04
C ALA A 192 -5.98 3.41 23.09
N ASN A 193 -5.02 2.52 23.39
CA ASN A 193 -3.60 2.86 23.43
C ASN A 193 -2.76 1.75 22.76
N CYS A 194 -2.35 2.02 21.52
CA CYS A 194 -1.76 1.07 20.58
C CYS A 194 -0.32 1.44 20.19
N LYS A 195 0.39 2.18 21.05
CA LYS A 195 1.65 2.83 20.68
C LYS A 195 2.85 1.89 20.81
N GLU A 196 2.80 1.02 21.81
CA GLU A 196 3.92 0.21 22.27
C GLU A 196 4.11 -1.05 21.43
N ALA A 197 3.02 -1.69 20.99
CA ALA A 197 3.07 -2.81 20.05
C ALA A 197 1.79 -2.84 19.20
N HIS A 198 1.94 -2.82 17.88
CA HIS A 198 0.79 -2.87 16.98
C HIS A 198 1.12 -3.57 15.67
N LEU A 199 0.08 -4.19 15.11
CA LEU A 199 0.02 -4.66 13.73
C LEU A 199 -0.72 -3.59 12.92
N ALA A 200 -0.14 -3.17 11.80
CA ALA A 200 -0.75 -2.23 10.87
C ALA A 200 -0.86 -2.87 9.48
N ILE A 201 -2.05 -2.79 8.90
CA ILE A 201 -2.34 -3.28 7.54
C ILE A 201 -2.64 -2.07 6.67
N TYR A 202 -1.94 -1.97 5.55
CA TYR A 202 -2.04 -0.87 4.59
C TYR A 202 -2.42 -1.41 3.22
N ASP A 203 -3.12 -0.57 2.46
CA ASP A 203 -3.21 -0.75 1.03
C ASP A 203 -1.79 -0.74 0.43
N GLY A 204 -1.45 -1.76 -0.36
CA GLY A 204 -0.15 -1.90 -0.99
C GLY A 204 0.15 -0.84 -2.05
N TYR A 205 -0.82 0.02 -2.37
CA TYR A 205 -0.74 1.11 -3.34
C TYR A 205 -0.63 2.50 -2.72
N GLU A 206 -0.69 2.63 -1.40
CA GLU A 206 -0.55 3.93 -0.74
C GLU A 206 0.90 4.44 -0.76
N ASN A 207 1.04 5.77 -0.82
CA ASN A 207 2.33 6.43 -0.76
C ASN A 207 2.69 6.75 0.71
N PHE A 208 3.46 5.84 1.30
CA PHE A 208 3.89 5.88 2.71
C PHE A 208 4.73 7.11 3.08
N ASP A 209 5.46 7.67 2.13
CA ASP A 209 6.41 8.75 2.40
C ASP A 209 5.75 10.14 2.42
N HIS A 210 4.56 10.29 1.83
CA HIS A 210 3.96 11.60 1.58
C HIS A 210 2.56 11.79 2.22
N TYR A 211 1.70 10.77 2.20
CA TYR A 211 0.35 10.84 2.77
C TYR A 211 -0.18 9.43 3.09
N PRO A 212 0.34 8.76 4.13
CA PRO A 212 -0.22 7.47 4.52
C PRO A 212 -1.66 7.70 4.97
N LYS A 213 -2.63 7.05 4.33
CA LYS A 213 -3.96 6.93 4.92
C LYS A 213 -3.76 6.20 6.25
N GLU A 214 -4.60 6.50 7.25
CA GLU A 214 -4.55 5.78 8.51
C GLU A 214 -4.73 4.27 8.22
N PRO A 215 -3.72 3.42 8.51
CA PRO A 215 -3.86 1.99 8.33
C PRO A 215 -4.87 1.43 9.31
N LYS A 216 -5.36 0.23 9.00
CA LYS A 216 -6.01 -0.57 10.03
C LYS A 216 -4.99 -1.01 11.06
N ARG A 217 -5.12 -0.48 12.29
CA ARG A 217 -4.21 -0.81 13.41
C ARG A 217 -4.87 -1.74 14.41
N LEU A 218 -4.13 -2.77 14.78
CA LEU A 218 -4.57 -3.83 15.68
C LEU A 218 -3.56 -4.02 16.82
N CYS A 219 -4.06 -4.10 18.06
CA CYS A 219 -3.29 -4.35 19.27
C CYS A 219 -4.21 -4.81 20.41
N GLY A 220 -3.63 -5.14 21.57
CA GLY A 220 -4.40 -5.80 22.62
C GLY A 220 -4.79 -7.21 22.20
N ASP A 221 -5.97 -7.65 22.63
CA ASP A 221 -6.48 -9.02 22.49
C ASP A 221 -7.53 -9.10 21.36
N LEU A 222 -7.48 -10.14 20.53
CA LEU A 222 -8.39 -10.32 19.39
C LEU A 222 -9.87 -10.27 19.80
N LYS A 223 -10.21 -10.72 21.01
CA LYS A 223 -11.60 -10.75 21.52
C LYS A 223 -12.26 -9.38 21.62
N TYR A 224 -11.48 -8.30 21.62
CA TYR A 224 -12.00 -6.94 21.66
C TYR A 224 -12.47 -6.42 20.29
N TYR A 225 -12.09 -7.11 19.21
CA TYR A 225 -12.53 -6.85 17.85
C TYR A 225 -13.80 -7.67 17.57
N LYS A 226 -14.96 -7.05 17.73
CA LYS A 226 -16.26 -7.76 17.75
C LYS A 226 -16.84 -7.95 16.36
N SER A 227 -16.58 -7.02 15.44
CA SER A 227 -17.06 -7.13 14.07
C SER A 227 -16.14 -8.04 13.25
N LEU A 228 -16.71 -8.71 12.24
CA LEU A 228 -15.94 -9.39 11.20
C LEU A 228 -15.01 -8.39 10.49
N ASP A 229 -15.55 -7.22 10.14
CA ASP A 229 -14.82 -6.13 9.49
C ASP A 229 -13.63 -5.62 10.33
N ASP A 230 -13.56 -5.93 11.63
CA ASP A 230 -12.42 -5.57 12.47
C ASP A 230 -11.24 -6.54 12.30
N LYS A 231 -11.50 -7.78 11.89
CA LYS A 231 -10.51 -8.89 11.86
C LYS A 231 -10.02 -9.24 10.46
N VAL A 232 -10.73 -8.78 9.43
CA VAL A 232 -10.41 -9.12 8.04
C VAL A 232 -10.11 -7.88 7.22
N GLU A 233 -9.30 -8.00 6.19
CA GLU A 233 -9.02 -6.93 5.25
C GLU A 233 -9.01 -7.48 3.84
N LEU A 234 -9.64 -6.78 2.91
CA LEU A 234 -9.60 -7.11 1.49
C LEU A 234 -8.81 -6.03 0.76
N SER A 235 -7.73 -6.40 0.07
CA SER A 235 -6.98 -5.43 -0.72
C SER A 235 -7.80 -4.96 -1.92
N PRO A 236 -7.62 -3.69 -2.37
CA PRO A 236 -8.31 -3.16 -3.54
C PRO A 236 -7.74 -3.66 -4.89
N ARG A 237 -6.58 -4.31 -4.85
CA ARG A 237 -5.79 -4.84 -5.99
C ARG A 237 -4.89 -5.97 -5.49
N ASN A 238 -3.89 -6.39 -6.26
CA ASN A 238 -3.04 -7.55 -5.99
C ASN A 238 -1.86 -7.33 -5.02
N ARG A 239 -1.89 -6.27 -4.19
CA ARG A 239 -0.82 -5.95 -3.23
C ARG A 239 -1.37 -5.47 -1.90
N MET A 240 -0.74 -5.91 -0.80
CA MET A 240 -1.06 -5.48 0.56
C MET A 240 0.24 -5.38 1.36
N LEU A 241 0.36 -4.35 2.21
CA LEU A 241 1.51 -4.19 3.09
C LEU A 241 1.10 -4.42 4.54
N ILE A 242 1.90 -5.22 5.25
CA ILE A 242 1.72 -5.52 6.67
C ILE A 242 2.96 -5.06 7.40
N ARG A 243 2.77 -4.33 8.50
CA ARG A 243 3.85 -3.88 9.37
C ARG A 243 3.56 -4.22 10.81
N PHE A 244 4.49 -4.91 11.45
CA PHE A 244 4.49 -5.10 12.89
C PHE A 244 5.56 -4.23 13.52
N ARG A 245 5.17 -3.45 14.53
CA ARG A 245 6.10 -2.62 15.29
C ARG A 245 5.94 -2.88 16.78
N SER A 246 7.06 -3.07 17.47
CA SER A 246 7.13 -3.14 18.93
C SER A 246 8.22 -2.21 19.48
N GLU A 247 7.95 -1.59 20.63
CA GLU A 247 8.92 -0.79 21.40
C GLU A 247 9.28 -1.46 22.73
N ILE A 248 8.53 -2.49 23.11
CA ILE A 248 8.70 -3.25 24.34
C ILE A 248 8.89 -4.74 24.03
N THR A 249 9.48 -5.48 24.97
CA THR A 249 9.47 -6.94 24.94
C THR A 249 8.11 -7.42 25.43
N ALA A 250 7.53 -8.40 24.76
CA ALA A 250 6.35 -9.06 25.29
C ALA A 250 6.68 -9.75 26.63
N PRO A 251 5.77 -9.74 27.62
CA PRO A 251 6.00 -10.46 28.87
C PRO A 251 6.30 -11.94 28.58
N GLN A 252 7.26 -12.51 29.31
CA GLN A 252 7.58 -13.93 29.19
C GLN A 252 6.44 -14.76 29.79
N TRP A 253 6.23 -15.95 29.22
CA TRP A 253 5.28 -16.94 29.74
C TRP A 253 5.59 -17.24 31.21
N ASP A 254 4.57 -17.21 32.07
CA ASP A 254 4.64 -17.69 33.44
C ASP A 254 3.95 -19.07 33.53
N GLU A 255 4.73 -20.12 33.77
CA GLU A 255 4.24 -21.51 33.88
C GLU A 255 3.23 -21.68 35.02
N GLN A 256 3.17 -20.76 35.99
CA GLN A 256 2.27 -20.86 37.14
C GLN A 256 0.82 -20.40 36.85
N VAL A 257 0.56 -19.76 35.72
CA VAL A 257 -0.80 -19.34 35.32
C VAL A 257 -1.29 -20.25 34.19
N ALA A 258 -2.08 -21.26 34.53
CA ALA A 258 -2.53 -22.36 33.67
C ALA A 258 -3.52 -22.00 32.54
N ALA A 259 -3.37 -20.84 31.90
CA ALA A 259 -4.07 -20.50 30.66
C ALA A 259 -3.09 -19.86 29.68
N GLN A 260 -2.70 -20.62 28.67
CA GLN A 260 -1.91 -20.17 27.52
C GLN A 260 -2.46 -18.86 26.95
N LYS A 261 -1.80 -17.74 27.23
CA LYS A 261 -2.00 -16.53 26.45
C LYS A 261 -0.90 -16.49 25.40
N VAL A 262 -1.25 -16.80 24.15
CA VAL A 262 -0.35 -16.57 23.01
C VAL A 262 0.09 -15.10 23.05
N VAL A 263 1.38 -14.80 22.89
CA VAL A 263 1.88 -13.42 22.97
C VAL A 263 2.47 -13.02 21.62
N GLY A 264 1.60 -12.57 20.73
CA GLY A 264 1.95 -12.25 19.36
C GLY A 264 0.73 -12.15 18.47
N PHE A 265 0.90 -12.36 17.17
CA PHE A 265 -0.22 -12.50 16.24
C PHE A 265 0.05 -13.63 15.24
N LYS A 266 -1.04 -14.14 14.70
CA LYS A 266 -1.07 -15.05 13.56
C LYS A 266 -2.18 -14.58 12.62
N LEU A 267 -1.83 -14.38 11.36
CA LEU A 267 -2.78 -14.02 10.31
C LEU A 267 -2.62 -14.96 9.11
N VAL A 268 -3.71 -15.13 8.38
CA VAL A 268 -3.80 -15.88 7.13
C VAL A 268 -4.08 -14.89 6.02
N TRP A 269 -3.41 -15.04 4.89
CA TRP A 269 -3.74 -14.31 3.67
C TRP A 269 -4.01 -15.30 2.54
N THR A 270 -4.99 -14.99 1.70
CA THR A 270 -5.43 -15.83 0.60
C THR A 270 -5.56 -14.98 -0.67
N ALA A 271 -5.00 -15.46 -1.77
CA ALA A 271 -5.27 -14.93 -3.10
C ALA A 271 -6.69 -15.33 -3.52
N VAL A 272 -7.54 -14.34 -3.81
CA VAL A 272 -8.94 -14.56 -4.16
C VAL A 272 -9.28 -13.91 -5.49
N LYS A 273 -10.07 -14.60 -6.31
CA LYS A 273 -10.75 -14.04 -7.48
C LYS A 273 -12.24 -13.92 -7.18
N PHE A 274 -12.84 -12.79 -7.57
CA PHE A 274 -14.29 -12.60 -7.48
C PHE A 274 -14.97 -13.23 -8.69
N LYS A 275 -15.79 -14.26 -8.46
CA LYS A 275 -16.52 -14.95 -9.52
C LYS A 275 -17.99 -15.09 -9.15
N LEU A 276 -18.85 -15.15 -10.17
CA LEU A 276 -20.24 -15.59 -9.98
C LEU A 276 -20.27 -17.08 -9.63
N LYS A 277 -21.36 -17.52 -9.01
CA LYS A 277 -21.60 -18.93 -8.75
C LYS A 277 -21.61 -19.71 -10.06
N GLY A 278 -20.74 -20.73 -10.16
CA GLY A 278 -20.58 -21.56 -11.36
C GLY A 278 -19.50 -21.09 -12.35
N GLU A 279 -18.90 -19.91 -12.15
CA GLU A 279 -17.82 -19.37 -13.00
C GLU A 279 -16.41 -19.59 -12.42
N CYS A 280 -16.30 -20.20 -11.24
CA CYS A 280 -15.03 -20.54 -10.63
C CYS A 280 -14.47 -21.85 -11.22
N SER A 281 -13.35 -21.77 -11.94
CA SER A 281 -12.62 -22.93 -12.46
C SER A 281 -11.87 -23.70 -11.36
N ASP A 282 -11.42 -22.98 -10.33
CA ASP A 282 -10.60 -23.51 -9.24
C ASP A 282 -11.48 -24.06 -8.11
N PHE A 283 -11.28 -23.61 -6.86
CA PHE A 283 -12.14 -23.99 -5.74
C PHE A 283 -13.01 -22.81 -5.31
N LEU A 284 -14.31 -23.06 -5.20
CA LEU A 284 -15.31 -22.07 -4.79
C LEU A 284 -15.55 -22.18 -3.28
N CYS A 285 -15.24 -21.12 -2.53
CA CYS A 285 -15.62 -20.98 -1.13
C CYS A 285 -17.13 -20.72 -1.05
N GLN A 286 -17.92 -21.72 -0.66
CA GLN A 286 -19.36 -21.72 -0.90
C GLN A 286 -20.14 -20.67 -0.09
N SER A 287 -19.59 -20.24 1.05
CA SER A 287 -20.22 -19.32 1.99
C SER A 287 -19.57 -17.92 1.98
N SER A 288 -18.68 -17.65 1.02
CA SER A 288 -17.92 -16.40 0.89
C SER A 288 -18.66 -15.27 0.17
N GLU A 289 -19.97 -15.15 0.38
CA GLU A 289 -20.82 -14.19 -0.32
C GLU A 289 -20.34 -12.74 -0.13
N PHE A 290 -20.09 -12.05 -1.24
CA PHE A 290 -19.59 -10.67 -1.26
C PHE A 290 -20.39 -9.80 -2.23
N CYS A 291 -20.64 -8.55 -1.84
CA CYS A 291 -21.40 -7.60 -2.64
C CYS A 291 -20.55 -6.45 -3.17
N LEU A 292 -20.42 -6.35 -4.50
CA LEU A 292 -19.81 -5.20 -5.16
C LEU A 292 -20.91 -4.19 -5.50
N ASN A 293 -20.90 -3.04 -4.84
CA ASN A 293 -21.90 -1.95 -4.93
C ASN A 293 -23.24 -2.24 -4.22
N PRO A 294 -23.28 -2.15 -2.87
CA PRO A 294 -24.56 -2.15 -2.17
C PRO A 294 -25.36 -0.92 -2.60
N LYS A 295 -26.58 -1.12 -3.12
CA LYS A 295 -27.55 -0.02 -3.18
C LYS A 295 -27.90 0.36 -1.74
N THR A 296 -28.38 1.58 -1.53
CA THR A 296 -28.96 2.00 -0.24
C THR A 296 -30.16 1.10 0.09
N GLY A 297 -29.90 0.05 0.88
CA GLY A 297 -30.85 -1.04 1.15
C GLY A 297 -30.20 -2.39 0.82
N SER A 298 -30.38 -3.37 1.71
CA SER A 298 -29.76 -4.70 1.78
C SER A 298 -29.81 -5.62 0.53
N ASN A 299 -30.28 -5.13 -0.62
CA ASN A 299 -30.29 -5.89 -1.87
C ASN A 299 -29.02 -5.65 -2.68
N CYS A 300 -28.13 -6.64 -2.65
CA CYS A 300 -27.00 -6.69 -3.56
C CYS A 300 -27.49 -6.92 -5.00
N GLN A 301 -27.03 -6.09 -5.94
CA GLN A 301 -27.40 -6.28 -7.36
C GLN A 301 -26.77 -7.57 -7.93
N GLN A 302 -25.59 -7.96 -7.44
CA GLN A 302 -24.88 -9.14 -7.89
C GLN A 302 -23.97 -9.68 -6.77
N THR A 303 -24.21 -10.92 -6.38
CA THR A 303 -23.41 -11.61 -5.35
C THR A 303 -22.24 -12.34 -6.00
N TYR A 304 -21.04 -12.08 -5.49
CA TYR A 304 -19.80 -12.73 -5.89
C TYR A 304 -19.31 -13.65 -4.77
N PHE A 305 -18.45 -14.58 -5.13
CA PHE A 305 -17.83 -15.55 -4.22
C PHE A 305 -16.32 -15.53 -4.41
N PHE A 306 -15.59 -15.91 -3.38
CA PHE A 306 -14.16 -16.19 -3.48
C PHE A 306 -13.94 -17.49 -4.24
N CYS A 307 -13.19 -17.37 -5.32
CA CYS A 307 -12.56 -18.48 -6.00
C CYS A 307 -11.09 -18.49 -5.58
N ILE A 308 -10.65 -19.59 -4.96
CA ILE A 308 -9.29 -19.78 -4.45
C ILE A 308 -8.58 -20.92 -5.20
N ASP A 309 -7.26 -20.89 -5.18
CA ASP A 309 -6.42 -21.92 -5.79
C ASP A 309 -6.63 -23.29 -5.13
N ARG A 310 -6.65 -24.36 -5.94
CA ARG A 310 -6.87 -25.74 -5.46
C ARG A 310 -5.76 -26.26 -4.56
N SER A 311 -4.56 -25.69 -4.63
CA SER A 311 -3.44 -26.01 -3.73
C SER A 311 -3.71 -25.68 -2.26
N LEU A 312 -4.75 -24.86 -1.99
CA LEU A 312 -5.16 -24.50 -0.64
C LEU A 312 -6.17 -25.47 -0.03
N LEU A 313 -6.63 -26.48 -0.77
CA LEU A 313 -7.60 -27.44 -0.27
C LEU A 313 -7.00 -28.39 0.76
N CYS A 314 -7.70 -28.57 1.88
CA CYS A 314 -7.35 -29.51 2.96
C CYS A 314 -5.92 -29.30 3.47
N ASN A 315 -5.47 -28.05 3.54
CA ASN A 315 -4.10 -27.73 3.94
C ASN A 315 -4.00 -27.40 5.44
N GLY A 316 -5.10 -27.52 6.18
CA GLY A 316 -5.18 -27.24 7.61
C GLY A 316 -5.20 -25.74 7.93
N VAL A 317 -5.38 -24.88 6.93
CA VAL A 317 -5.46 -23.42 7.06
C VAL A 317 -6.84 -22.97 6.58
N PRO A 318 -7.57 -22.11 7.33
CA PRO A 318 -8.89 -21.65 6.89
C PRO A 318 -8.73 -20.55 5.83
N ASN A 319 -8.58 -20.93 4.55
CA ASN A 319 -8.25 -20.01 3.46
C ASN A 319 -9.50 -19.28 2.94
N CYS A 320 -10.69 -19.84 3.12
CA CYS A 320 -11.96 -19.21 2.77
C CYS A 320 -12.36 -18.05 3.74
N SER A 321 -13.60 -17.54 3.60
CA SER A 321 -14.12 -16.43 4.42
C SER A 321 -14.29 -16.81 5.90
N GLU A 322 -14.60 -15.83 6.77
CA GLU A 322 -14.91 -16.14 8.16
C GLU A 322 -16.12 -17.09 8.21
N GLN A 323 -16.01 -18.17 8.99
CA GLN A 323 -17.02 -19.24 9.13
C GLN A 323 -17.24 -20.11 7.88
N ASP A 324 -16.45 -19.91 6.82
CA ASP A 324 -16.39 -20.83 5.68
C ASP A 324 -15.16 -21.72 5.83
N THR A 325 -15.39 -23.00 6.12
CA THR A 325 -14.39 -24.07 6.22
C THR A 325 -14.50 -25.05 5.06
N THR A 326 -15.20 -24.68 3.98
CA THR A 326 -15.47 -25.62 2.87
C THR A 326 -14.22 -26.13 2.17
N ASP A 327 -13.10 -25.39 2.26
CA ASP A 327 -11.79 -25.85 1.80
C ASP A 327 -11.21 -26.98 2.67
N GLU A 328 -11.59 -27.06 3.94
CA GLU A 328 -11.10 -28.02 4.94
C GLU A 328 -12.10 -29.16 5.24
N ASP A 329 -13.39 -29.01 4.93
CA ASP A 329 -14.46 -29.98 5.24
C ASP A 329 -14.50 -31.23 4.34
N LYS A 330 -13.39 -31.61 3.68
CA LYS A 330 -13.35 -32.71 2.70
C LYS A 330 -12.77 -34.02 3.21
#